data_AF-A0A800F3A5-F1
#
_entry.id   AF-A0A800F3A5-F1
#
_cell.length_a   1.000
_cell.length_b   1.000
_cell.length_c   1.000
_cell.angle_alpha   90.00
_cell.angle_beta   90.00
_cell.angle_gamma   90.00
#
_symmetry.space_group_name_H-M   'P 1'
#
loop_
_entity.id
_entity.type
_entity.pdbx_description
1 polymer ?
#
loop_
_entity_poly.entity_id
_entity_poly.type
_entity_poly.pdbx_seq_one_letter_code
_entity_poly.pdbx_strand_id
1 'polypeptide(L)'
;MIFSLVFLLSGINKIVNYEGSIGWMESFGMPGIFLIPAIILEIGAPILIIIGYKVKIAAALLSVFCIATALIFHTDFSNQMQFVSFMKNIALAGGFLFLVINDTKDFSL
;
A
#
# COMPACT_ATOMS: atom_id res chain seq x y z
N MET A 1 -12.24 4.05 3.31
CA MET A 1 -12.23 4.74 2.01
C MET A 1 -11.18 5.84 1.97
N ILE A 2 -11.24 6.86 2.84
CA ILE A 2 -10.27 7.98 2.80
C ILE A 2 -8.81 7.51 2.96
N PHE A 3 -8.54 6.54 3.82
CA PHE A 3 -7.18 6.00 4.01
C PHE A 3 -6.60 5.30 2.77
N SER A 4 -7.39 4.91 1.76
CA SER A 4 -6.85 4.39 0.51
C SER A 4 -6.26 5.48 -0.40
N LEU A 5 -6.59 6.77 -0.18
CA LEU A 5 -5.99 7.89 -0.92
C LEU A 5 -4.47 7.98 -0.71
N VAL A 6 -3.97 7.52 0.44
CA VAL A 6 -2.53 7.47 0.73
C VAL A 6 -1.79 6.63 -0.31
N PHE A 7 -2.42 5.57 -0.83
CA PHE A 7 -1.85 4.72 -1.87
C PHE A 7 -1.89 5.38 -3.25
N LEU A 8 -2.95 6.14 -3.57
CA LEU A 8 -2.96 6.92 -4.82
C LEU A 8 -1.81 7.92 -4.85
N LEU A 9 -1.62 8.66 -3.75
CA LEU A 9 -0.51 9.60 -3.63
C LEU A 9 0.84 8.88 -3.68
N SER A 10 0.97 7.72 -3.02
CA SER A 10 2.17 6.89 -3.10
C SER A 10 2.48 6.43 -4.53
N GLY A 11 1.49 5.92 -5.26
CA GLY A 11 1.65 5.44 -6.63
C GLY A 11 2.04 6.56 -7.60
N ILE A 12 1.42 7.75 -7.47
CA ILE A 12 1.81 8.93 -8.25
C ILE A 12 3.25 9.32 -7.94
N ASN A 13 3.64 9.37 -6.68
CA ASN A 13 5.02 9.68 -6.29
C ASN A 13 6.03 8.67 -6.86
N LYS A 14 5.68 7.39 -6.93
CA LYS A 14 6.51 6.35 -7.56
C LYS A 14 6.64 6.53 -9.08
N ILE A 15 5.63 7.09 -9.75
CA ILE A 15 5.71 7.43 -11.18
C ILE A 15 6.62 8.65 -11.38
N VAL A 16 6.46 9.69 -10.56
CA VAL A 16 7.25 10.93 -10.64
C VAL A 16 8.72 10.66 -10.28
N ASN A 17 8.98 9.83 -9.27
CA ASN A 17 10.31 9.44 -8.81
C ASN A 17 10.61 7.97 -9.16
N TYR A 18 10.43 7.60 -10.42
CA TYR A 18 10.54 6.22 -10.87
C TYR A 18 11.94 5.65 -10.67
N GLU A 19 12.98 6.34 -11.15
CA GLU A 19 14.36 5.90 -11.03
C GLU A 19 14.82 5.82 -9.55
N GLY A 20 14.46 6.82 -8.74
CA GLY A 20 14.75 6.80 -7.31
C GLY A 20 14.06 5.65 -6.57
N SER A 21 12.83 5.30 -7.00
CA SER A 21 12.10 4.16 -6.43
C SER A 21 12.74 2.83 -6.80
N ILE A 22 13.25 2.67 -8.04
CA ILE A 22 14.02 1.49 -8.46
C ILE A 22 15.29 1.36 -7.60
N GLY A 23 16.09 2.43 -7.52
CA GLY A 23 17.34 2.40 -6.75
C GLY A 23 17.11 2.10 -5.28
N TRP A 24 16.02 2.63 -4.70
CA TRP A 24 15.63 2.30 -3.34
C TRP A 24 15.25 0.82 -3.20
N MET A 25 14.43 0.25 -4.09
CA MET A 25 14.07 -1.18 -4.02
C MET A 25 15.28 -2.09 -4.16
N GLU A 26 16.18 -1.77 -5.08
CA GLU A 26 17.41 -2.53 -5.32
C GLU A 26 18.37 -2.48 -4.13
N SER A 27 18.36 -1.38 -3.36
CA SER A 27 19.13 -1.29 -2.10
C SER A 27 18.70 -2.31 -1.03
N PHE A 28 17.46 -2.82 -1.11
CA PHE A 28 16.95 -3.91 -0.27
C PHE A 28 17.08 -5.29 -0.94
N GLY A 29 17.79 -5.40 -2.06
CA GLY A 29 17.93 -6.64 -2.83
C GLY A 29 16.69 -7.04 -3.61
N MET A 30 15.70 -6.15 -3.75
CA MET A 30 14.49 -6.41 -4.53
C MET A 30 14.66 -5.91 -5.97
N PRO A 31 14.44 -6.77 -6.98
CA PRO A 31 14.50 -6.36 -8.38
C PRO A 31 13.56 -5.19 -8.72
N GLY A 32 14.06 -4.17 -9.41
CA GLY A 32 13.28 -2.98 -9.81
C GLY A 32 12.04 -3.29 -10.67
N ILE A 33 11.99 -4.45 -11.33
CA ILE A 33 10.83 -4.90 -12.11
C ILE A 33 9.54 -4.99 -11.29
N PHE A 34 9.64 -5.21 -9.97
CA PHE A 34 8.49 -5.25 -9.09
C PHE A 34 7.88 -3.87 -8.80
N LEU A 35 8.53 -2.78 -9.21
CA LEU A 35 7.97 -1.44 -9.08
C LEU A 35 6.69 -1.27 -9.91
N ILE A 36 6.65 -1.85 -11.13
CA ILE A 36 5.50 -1.76 -12.03
C ILE A 36 4.23 -2.36 -11.40
N PRO A 37 4.22 -3.63 -10.94
CA PRO A 37 3.05 -4.18 -10.27
C PRO A 37 2.69 -3.45 -8.97
N ALA A 38 3.68 -2.90 -8.24
CA ALA A 38 3.42 -2.07 -7.06
C ALA A 38 2.65 -0.80 -7.45
N ILE A 39 3.07 -0.05 -8.47
CA ILE A 39 2.37 1.15 -8.96
C ILE A 39 0.94 0.81 -9.41
N ILE A 40 0.78 -0.26 -10.18
CA ILE A 40 -0.55 -0.70 -10.65
C ILE A 40 -1.47 -0.97 -9.46
N LEU A 41 -0.96 -1.64 -8.43
CA LEU A 41 -1.74 -1.94 -7.23
C LEU A 41 -2.07 -0.67 -6.44
N GLU A 42 -1.08 0.21 -6.21
CA GLU A 42 -1.22 1.43 -5.45
C GLU A 42 -2.16 2.46 -6.10
N ILE A 43 -2.38 2.37 -7.41
CA ILE A 43 -3.34 3.23 -8.11
C ILE A 43 -4.68 2.51 -8.30
N GLY A 44 -4.65 1.28 -8.83
CA GLY A 44 -5.84 0.53 -9.19
C GLY A 44 -6.69 0.14 -7.99
N ALA A 45 -6.08 -0.41 -6.93
CA ALA A 45 -6.85 -0.91 -5.79
C ALA A 45 -7.56 0.21 -5.00
N PRO A 46 -6.95 1.38 -4.74
CA PRO A 46 -7.68 2.49 -4.14
C PRO A 46 -8.83 3.01 -4.99
N ILE A 47 -8.68 3.08 -6.32
CA ILE A 47 -9.77 3.50 -7.21
C ILE A 47 -10.96 2.54 -7.05
N LEU A 48 -10.69 1.23 -7.07
CA LEU A 48 -11.71 0.19 -6.85
C LEU A 48 -12.44 0.36 -5.50
N ILE A 49 -11.69 0.66 -4.44
CA ILE A 49 -12.26 0.94 -3.11
C ILE A 49 -13.12 2.22 -3.14
N ILE A 50 -12.66 3.28 -3.81
CA ILE A 50 -13.35 4.59 -3.87
C ILE A 50 -14.62 4.54 -4.73
N ILE A 51 -14.66 3.74 -5.79
CA ILE A 51 -15.88 3.61 -6.60
C ILE A 51 -16.84 2.54 -6.06
N GLY A 52 -16.47 1.84 -4.98
CA GLY A 52 -17.28 0.78 -4.40
C GLY A 52 -17.29 -0.53 -5.19
N TYR A 53 -16.39 -0.70 -6.17
CA TYR A 53 -16.34 -1.90 -7.02
C TYR A 53 -15.30 -2.90 -6.51
N LYS A 54 -15.71 -4.14 -6.24
CA LYS A 54 -14.84 -5.22 -5.73
C LYS A 54 -13.99 -4.82 -4.51
N VAL A 55 -14.56 -4.00 -3.62
CA VAL A 55 -13.87 -3.41 -2.45
C VAL A 55 -13.15 -4.45 -1.60
N LYS A 56 -13.78 -5.60 -1.31
CA LYS A 56 -13.16 -6.67 -0.51
C LYS A 56 -11.89 -7.23 -1.14
N ILE A 57 -11.87 -7.42 -2.46
CA ILE A 57 -10.71 -7.94 -3.18
C ILE A 57 -9.60 -6.88 -3.19
N ALA A 58 -9.94 -5.64 -3.51
CA ALA A 58 -8.98 -4.54 -3.53
C ALA A 58 -8.36 -4.27 -2.14
N ALA A 59 -9.18 -4.29 -1.09
CA ALA A 59 -8.72 -4.15 0.29
C ALA A 59 -7.82 -5.32 0.72
N ALA A 60 -8.17 -6.57 0.37
CA ALA A 60 -7.33 -7.71 0.68
C ALA A 60 -5.94 -7.59 0.04
N LEU A 61 -5.88 -7.18 -1.24
CA LEU A 61 -4.60 -6.97 -1.93
C LEU A 61 -3.78 -5.85 -1.29
N LEU A 62 -4.39 -4.71 -0.97
CA LEU A 62 -3.69 -3.61 -0.29
C LEU A 62 -3.22 -4.00 1.11
N SER A 63 -3.99 -4.82 1.84
CA SER A 63 -3.57 -5.33 3.14
C SER A 63 -2.31 -6.19 3.03
N VAL A 64 -2.29 -7.14 2.10
CA VAL A 64 -1.12 -8.01 1.88
C VAL A 64 0.08 -7.16 1.45
N PHE A 65 -0.15 -6.18 0.58
CA PHE A 65 0.88 -5.25 0.13
C PHE A 65 1.48 -4.45 1.29
N CYS A 66 0.66 -3.87 2.18
CA CYS A 66 1.13 -3.18 3.38
C CYS A 66 2.02 -4.07 4.26
N ILE A 67 1.60 -5.31 4.50
CA ILE A 67 2.38 -6.26 5.32
C ILE A 67 3.70 -6.55 4.64
N ALA A 68 3.70 -6.82 3.34
CA ALA A 68 4.91 -7.08 2.56
C ALA A 68 5.86 -5.88 2.58
N THR A 69 5.38 -4.66 2.33
CA THR A 69 6.23 -3.46 2.33
C THR A 69 6.81 -3.16 3.70
N ALA A 70 6.05 -3.36 4.78
CA ALA A 70 6.55 -3.23 6.14
C ALA A 70 7.72 -4.18 6.41
N LEU A 71 7.55 -5.46 6.07
CA LEU A 71 8.53 -6.52 6.34
C LEU A 71 9.76 -6.49 5.42
N ILE A 72 9.65 -5.91 4.22
CA ILE A 72 10.77 -5.83 3.29
C ILE A 72 11.55 -4.54 3.50
N PHE A 73 10.86 -3.40 3.60
CA PHE A 73 11.51 -2.10 3.48
C PHE A 73 11.65 -1.31 4.80
N HIS A 74 10.90 -1.70 5.84
CA HIS A 74 10.79 -0.91 7.07
C HIS A 74 11.20 -1.70 8.33
N THR A 75 12.25 -2.51 8.23
CA THR A 75 12.71 -3.42 9.30
C THR A 75 13.84 -2.87 10.17
N ASP A 76 14.40 -1.71 9.83
CA ASP A 76 15.36 -1.03 10.71
C ASP A 76 14.61 -0.28 11.83
N PHE A 77 14.37 -0.97 12.93
CA PHE A 77 13.65 -0.42 14.09
C PHE A 77 14.50 0.54 14.93
N SER A 78 15.79 0.65 14.67
CA SER A 78 16.65 1.66 15.30
C SER A 78 16.44 3.04 14.68
N ASN A 79 16.01 3.09 13.42
CA ASN A 79 15.65 4.30 12.71
C ASN A 79 14.18 4.66 12.95
N GLN A 80 13.95 5.81 13.59
CA GLN A 80 12.61 6.28 13.94
C GLN A 80 11.69 6.42 12.71
N MET A 81 12.20 6.86 11.57
CA MET A 81 11.40 7.04 10.35
C MET A 81 10.97 5.69 9.76
N GLN A 82 11.86 4.70 9.80
CA GLN A 82 11.56 3.33 9.38
C GLN A 82 10.53 2.69 10.33
N PHE A 83 10.72 2.82 11.65
CA PHE A 83 9.76 2.31 12.64
C PHE A 83 8.36 2.92 12.47
N VAL A 84 8.26 4.24 12.26
CA VAL A 84 6.98 4.91 11.98
C VAL A 84 6.36 4.39 10.69
N SER A 85 7.16 4.20 9.62
CA SER A 85 6.67 3.69 8.34
C SER A 85 6.21 2.23 8.44
N PHE A 86 6.89 1.41 9.24
CA PHE A 86 6.47 0.04 9.56
C PHE A 86 5.11 0.04 10.25
N MET A 87 4.99 0.77 11.37
CA MET A 87 3.74 0.87 12.13
C MET A 87 2.58 1.41 11.29
N LYS A 88 2.85 2.42 10.44
CA LYS A 88 1.88 2.96 9.49
C LYS A 88 1.34 1.87 8.56
N ASN A 89 2.22 1.05 7.96
CA ASN A 89 1.80 -0.02 7.07
C ASN A 89 1.01 -1.11 7.80
N ILE A 90 1.42 -1.50 9.02
CA ILE A 90 0.67 -2.46 9.84
C ILE A 90 -0.74 -1.93 10.20
N ALA A 91 -0.85 -0.66 10.58
CA ALA A 91 -2.14 -0.03 10.87
C ALA A 91 -3.05 0.02 9.62
N LEU A 92 -2.49 0.37 8.46
CA LEU A 92 -3.23 0.38 7.19
C LEU A 92 -3.67 -1.04 6.79
N ALA A 93 -2.81 -2.06 6.97
CA ALA A 93 -3.18 -3.45 6.74
C ALA A 93 -4.39 -3.86 7.60
N GLY A 94 -4.37 -3.53 8.89
CA GLY A 94 -5.51 -3.76 9.79
C GLY A 94 -6.78 -3.04 9.32
N GLY A 95 -6.67 -1.78 8.90
CA GLY A 95 -7.79 -1.01 8.36
C GLY A 95 -8.38 -1.62 7.08
N PHE A 96 -7.54 -2.16 6.19
CA PHE A 96 -8.02 -2.87 5.00
C PHE A 96 -8.63 -4.24 5.33
N LEU A 97 -8.05 -5.02 6.24
CA LEU A 97 -8.66 -6.27 6.71
C LEU A 97 -10.03 -6.04 7.32
N PHE A 98 -10.20 -4.94 8.07
CA PHE A 98 -11.50 -4.53 8.56
C PHE A 98 -12.51 -4.31 7.42
N LEU A 99 -12.12 -3.69 6.31
CA LEU A 99 -12.96 -3.55 5.12
C LEU A 99 -13.23 -4.89 4.39
N VAL A 100 -12.34 -5.87 4.50
CA VAL A 100 -12.55 -7.21 3.92
C VAL A 100 -13.65 -7.95 4.70
N ILE A 101 -13.61 -7.87 6.03
CA ILE A 101 -14.50 -8.59 6.93
C ILE A 101 -15.89 -7.95 6.96
N ASN A 102 -15.96 -6.62 7.03
CA ASN A 102 -17.23 -5.91 7.12
C ASN A 102 -17.84 -5.70 5.73
N ASP A 103 -19.15 -5.94 5.59
CA ASP A 103 -19.84 -5.63 4.35
C ASP A 103 -19.82 -4.13 4.07
N THR A 104 -19.43 -3.78 2.84
CA THR A 104 -19.23 -2.41 2.41
C THR A 104 -20.52 -1.67 2.12
N LYS A 105 -21.68 -2.27 2.43
CA LYS A 105 -23.02 -1.70 2.16
C LYS A 105 -23.40 -0.57 3.11
N ASP A 106 -22.84 -0.53 4.32
CA ASP A 106 -23.17 0.51 5.31
C ASP A 106 -22.09 1.61 5.44
N PHE A 107 -20.98 1.48 4.71
CA PHE A 107 -19.87 2.44 4.73
C PHE A 107 -19.67 3.15 3.38
N SER A 108 -20.60 2.98 2.44
CA SER A 108 -20.62 3.63 1.13
C SER A 108 -21.64 4.77 1.09
N LEU A 109 -21.43 5.82 1.88
CA LEU A 109 -22.02 7.15 1.69
C LEU A 109 -21.02 8.21 2.18
#